data_AF-A0A1M6JM24-F1
#
_entry.id   AF-A0A1M6JM24-F1
#
_cell.length_a   1.000
_cell.length_b   1.000
_cell.length_c   1.000
_cell.angle_alpha   90.00
_cell.angle_beta   90.00
_cell.angle_gamma   90.00
#
_symmetry.space_group_name_H-M   'P 1'
#
loop_
_entity.id
_entity.type
_entity.pdbx_description
1 polymer ?
#
loop_
_entity_poly.entity_id
_entity_poly.type
_entity_poly.pdbx_seq_one_letter_code
_entity_poly.pdbx_strand_id
1 'polypeptide(L)'
;MEMTTVQLKVPVAMEPYIATKPDGELVQLALLLHPFVKNETISHGRAAEILGITKWQLIELYAKEGFAYFDMDWSEVEEDVATYERLKAKEAAQV
;
A
#
# COMPACT_ATOMS: atom_id res chain seq x y z
N MET A 1 11.41 -15.24 -6.58
CA MET A 1 9.96 -15.25 -6.77
C MET A 1 9.62 -16.39 -7.69
N GLU A 2 8.77 -17.31 -7.27
CA GLU A 2 8.21 -18.33 -8.17
C GLU A 2 6.99 -17.73 -8.87
N MET A 3 6.89 -17.90 -10.18
CA MET A 3 5.80 -17.34 -10.99
C MET A 3 4.75 -18.42 -11.27
N THR A 4 3.48 -18.04 -11.19
CA THR A 4 2.36 -18.89 -11.56
C THR A 4 1.40 -18.13 -12.45
N THR A 5 0.66 -18.84 -13.30
CA THR A 5 -0.30 -18.24 -14.23
C THR A 5 -1.71 -18.33 -13.67
N VAL A 6 -2.40 -17.19 -13.57
CA VAL A 6 -3.80 -17.10 -13.16
C VAL A 6 -4.63 -16.65 -14.35
N GLN A 7 -5.75 -17.33 -14.62
CA GLN A 7 -6.69 -16.93 -15.67
C GLN A 7 -7.77 -16.01 -15.08
N LEU A 8 -7.84 -14.75 -15.54
CA LEU A 8 -8.91 -13.82 -15.21
C LEU A 8 -9.91 -13.69 -16.36
N LYS A 9 -11.20 -13.77 -16.04
CA LYS A 9 -12.26 -13.34 -16.96
C LYS A 9 -12.47 -11.83 -16.80
N VAL A 10 -12.28 -11.08 -17.88
CA VAL A 10 -12.40 -9.62 -17.89
C VAL A 10 -13.37 -9.16 -18.98
N PRO A 11 -14.05 -8.02 -18.81
CA PRO A 11 -14.78 -7.36 -19.89
C PRO A 11 -13.89 -7.12 -21.11
N VAL A 12 -14.43 -7.34 -22.32
CA VAL A 12 -13.72 -7.14 -23.60
C VAL A 12 -13.12 -5.72 -23.70
N ALA A 13 -13.85 -4.71 -23.20
CA ALA A 13 -13.38 -3.33 -23.20
C ALA A 13 -12.10 -3.09 -22.37
N MET A 14 -11.71 -4.01 -21.50
CA MET A 14 -10.48 -3.90 -20.71
C MET A 14 -9.22 -4.37 -21.47
N GLU A 15 -9.38 -5.11 -22.58
CA GLU A 15 -8.27 -5.69 -23.35
C GLU A 15 -7.17 -4.68 -23.72
N PRO A 16 -7.48 -3.44 -24.16
CA PRO A 16 -6.43 -2.45 -24.47
C PRO A 16 -5.63 -1.95 -23.25
N TYR A 17 -6.16 -2.15 -22.05
CA TYR A 17 -5.63 -1.60 -20.79
C TYR A 17 -4.91 -2.64 -19.93
N ILE A 18 -5.17 -3.94 -20.16
CA ILE A 18 -4.49 -5.03 -19.47
C ILE A 18 -3.18 -5.31 -20.23
N ALA A 19 -2.15 -4.59 -19.80
CA ALA A 19 -0.80 -4.43 -20.34
C ALA A 19 -0.25 -5.53 -21.28
N THR A 20 0.31 -5.03 -22.38
CA THR A 20 1.16 -5.69 -23.36
C THR A 20 2.64 -5.26 -23.27
N LYS A 21 3.05 -4.51 -22.22
CA LYS A 21 4.40 -3.94 -22.08
C LYS A 21 5.12 -4.40 -20.80
N PRO A 22 6.45 -4.61 -20.84
CA PRO A 22 7.24 -5.14 -19.70
C PRO A 22 7.15 -4.29 -18.43
N ASP A 23 7.19 -2.95 -18.55
CA ASP A 23 7.27 -2.06 -17.39
C ASP A 23 5.94 -1.94 -16.62
N GLY A 24 4.82 -2.30 -17.27
CA GLY A 24 3.48 -2.21 -16.67
C GLY A 24 3.09 -3.41 -15.81
N GLU A 25 3.82 -4.53 -15.92
CA GLU A 25 3.47 -5.77 -15.22
C GLU A 25 3.56 -5.62 -13.70
N LEU A 26 4.64 -5.01 -13.19
CA LEU A 26 4.80 -4.78 -11.75
C LEU A 26 3.70 -3.86 -11.20
N VAL A 27 3.36 -2.79 -11.94
CA VAL A 27 2.29 -1.87 -11.55
C VAL A 27 0.96 -2.60 -11.48
N GLN A 28 0.64 -3.41 -12.49
CA GLN A 28 -0.59 -4.21 -12.48
C GLN A 28 -0.65 -5.21 -11.34
N LEU A 29 0.44 -5.96 -11.10
CA LEU A 29 0.51 -6.91 -10.00
C LEU A 29 0.36 -6.20 -8.64
N ALA A 30 0.98 -5.03 -8.47
CA ALA A 30 0.78 -4.20 -7.28
C ALA A 30 -0.69 -3.76 -7.14
N LEU A 31 -1.31 -3.26 -8.21
CA LEU A 31 -2.72 -2.82 -8.19
C LEU A 31 -3.69 -3.99 -7.92
N LEU A 32 -3.37 -5.22 -8.34
CA LEU A 32 -4.14 -6.41 -7.98
C LEU A 32 -4.04 -6.75 -6.48
N LEU A 33 -2.92 -6.44 -5.84
CA LEU A 33 -2.74 -6.63 -4.40
C LEU A 33 -3.32 -5.49 -3.55
N HIS A 34 -3.46 -4.29 -4.12
CA HIS A 34 -3.88 -3.09 -3.40
C HIS A 34 -5.18 -3.26 -2.56
N PRO A 35 -6.27 -3.89 -3.05
CA PRO A 35 -7.47 -4.09 -2.25
C PRO A 35 -7.25 -4.89 -0.96
N PHE A 36 -6.33 -5.88 -1.01
CA PHE A 36 -5.98 -6.71 0.14
C PHE A 36 -5.07 -5.99 1.14
N VAL A 37 -4.31 -5.01 0.66
CA VAL A 37 -3.54 -4.10 1.52
C VAL A 37 -4.49 -3.12 2.20
N LYS A 38 -5.41 -2.51 1.43
CA LYS A 38 -6.34 -1.50 1.91
C LYS A 38 -7.32 -2.02 2.96
N ASN A 39 -7.77 -3.27 2.83
CA ASN A 39 -8.65 -3.89 3.83
C ASN A 39 -7.89 -4.68 4.92
N GLU A 40 -6.58 -4.45 5.02
CA GLU A 40 -5.68 -5.05 6.03
C GLU A 40 -5.59 -6.59 5.98
N THR A 41 -6.07 -7.25 4.91
CA THR A 41 -5.92 -8.70 4.73
C THR A 41 -4.44 -9.11 4.67
N ILE A 42 -3.62 -8.28 4.02
CA ILE A 42 -2.15 -8.39 4.05
C ILE A 42 -1.54 -7.03 4.35
N SER A 43 -0.40 -7.02 5.05
CA SER A 43 0.34 -5.77 5.27
C SER A 43 1.04 -5.31 3.99
N HIS A 44 1.36 -4.01 3.93
CA HIS A 44 2.24 -3.45 2.89
C HIS A 44 3.58 -4.20 2.77
N GLY A 45 4.14 -4.64 3.90
CA GLY A 45 5.38 -5.43 3.92
C GLY A 45 5.20 -6.78 3.24
N ARG A 46 4.09 -7.48 3.53
CA ARG A 46 3.78 -8.76 2.91
C ARG A 46 3.52 -8.62 1.41
N ALA A 47 2.80 -7.60 0.98
CA ALA A 47 2.58 -7.32 -0.44
C ALA A 47 3.91 -7.03 -1.17
N ALA A 48 4.81 -6.25 -0.58
CA ALA A 48 6.10 -5.95 -1.16
C ALA A 48 7.00 -7.19 -1.26
N GLU A 49 6.98 -8.06 -0.24
CA GLU A 49 7.67 -9.35 -0.24
C GLU A 49 7.17 -10.25 -1.39
N ILE A 50 5.85 -10.35 -1.59
CA ILE A 50 5.25 -11.11 -2.70
C ILE A 50 5.77 -10.61 -4.05
N LEU A 51 5.87 -9.29 -4.22
CA LEU A 51 6.32 -8.65 -5.46
C LEU A 51 7.85 -8.61 -5.61
N GLY A 52 8.61 -9.06 -4.61
CA GLY A 52 10.08 -9.02 -4.63
C GLY A 52 10.67 -7.61 -4.59
N ILE A 53 9.94 -6.62 -4.06
CA ILE A 53 10.37 -5.22 -3.92
C ILE A 53 10.39 -4.80 -2.45
N THR A 54 11.00 -3.66 -2.16
CA THR A 54 10.96 -3.09 -0.80
C THR A 54 9.58 -2.48 -0.49
N LYS A 55 9.23 -2.42 0.79
CA LYS A 55 8.01 -1.74 1.26
C LYS A 55 7.95 -0.29 0.76
N TRP A 56 9.08 0.43 0.79
CA TRP A 56 9.16 1.82 0.32
C TRP A 56 8.87 1.97 -1.17
N GLN A 57 9.42 1.07 -2.00
CA GLN A 57 9.13 1.06 -3.44
C GLN A 57 7.65 0.80 -3.72
N LEU A 58 7.00 -0.08 -2.96
CA LEU A 58 5.57 -0.33 -3.10
C LEU A 58 4.73 0.89 -2.72
N ILE A 59 5.10 1.58 -1.63
CA ILE A 59 4.44 2.82 -1.18
C ILE A 59 4.58 3.91 -2.25
N GLU A 60 5.78 4.11 -2.78
CA GLU A 60 6.03 5.08 -3.86
C GLU A 60 5.26 4.74 -5.14
N LEU A 61 5.16 3.45 -5.48
CA LEU A 61 4.38 2.99 -6.62
C LEU A 61 2.90 3.34 -6.43
N TYR A 62 2.32 2.99 -5.28
CA TYR A 62 0.93 3.34 -4.97
C TYR A 62 0.69 4.85 -4.98
N ALA A 63 1.61 5.65 -4.43
CA ALA A 63 1.51 7.10 -4.45
C ALA A 63 1.50 7.67 -5.89
N LYS A 64 2.33 7.13 -6.80
CA LYS A 64 2.34 7.52 -8.22
C LYS A 64 1.03 7.20 -8.94
N GLU A 65 0.38 6.11 -8.56
CA GLU A 65 -0.93 5.69 -9.08
C GLU A 65 -2.12 6.37 -8.35
N GLY A 66 -1.84 7.30 -7.41
CA GLY A 66 -2.87 8.07 -6.70
C GLY A 66 -3.46 7.41 -5.45
N PHE A 67 -2.84 6.36 -4.94
CA PHE A 67 -3.23 5.71 -3.70
C PHE A 67 -2.40 6.24 -2.53
N ALA A 68 -3.07 6.87 -1.57
CA ALA A 68 -2.44 7.37 -0.36
C ALA A 68 -1.99 6.21 0.54
N TYR A 69 -0.81 6.34 1.14
CA TYR A 69 -0.29 5.37 2.10
C TYR A 69 -0.99 5.44 3.46
N PHE A 70 -1.35 6.67 3.86
CA PHE A 70 -2.22 6.93 4.98
C PHE A 70 -3.51 7.54 4.44
N ASP A 71 -4.65 7.01 4.87
CA ASP A 71 -5.97 7.59 4.65
C ASP A 71 -6.38 8.54 5.77
N MET A 72 -5.43 8.83 6.69
CA MET A 72 -5.65 9.71 7.83
C MET A 72 -5.95 11.13 7.40
N ASP A 73 -6.88 11.75 8.13
CA ASP A 73 -7.08 13.19 8.03
C ASP A 73 -6.06 13.97 8.89
N TRP A 74 -6.00 15.28 8.67
CA TRP A 74 -5.05 16.12 9.41
C TRP A 74 -5.39 16.21 10.92
N SER A 75 -6.66 16.06 11.29
CA SER A 75 -7.08 16.08 12.70
C SER A 75 -6.66 14.82 13.46
N GLU A 76 -6.65 13.65 12.83
CA GLU A 76 -6.13 12.41 13.41
C GLU A 76 -4.62 12.53 13.68
N VAL A 77 -3.88 13.17 12.77
CA VAL A 77 -2.46 13.47 12.98
C VAL A 77 -2.25 14.43 14.17
N GLU A 78 -3.07 15.48 14.28
CA GLU A 78 -3.03 16.40 15.43
C GLU A 78 -3.36 15.71 16.75
N GLU A 79 -4.31 14.76 16.75
CA GLU A 79 -4.66 13.97 17.92
C GLU A 79 -3.54 13.02 18.34
N ASP A 80 -2.87 12.37 17.39
CA ASP A 80 -1.72 11.51 17.64
C ASP A 80 -0.56 12.29 18.27
N VAL A 81 -0.27 13.49 17.75
CA VAL A 81 0.75 14.39 18.32
C VAL A 81 0.37 14.82 19.74
N ALA A 82 -0.89 15.21 19.95
CA ALA A 82 -1.38 15.60 21.28
C ALA A 82 -1.30 14.42 22.28
N THR A 83 -1.56 13.20 21.83
CA THR A 83 -1.44 11.99 22.64
C THR A 83 0.01 11.73 23.03
N TYR A 84 0.95 11.83 22.08
CA TYR A 84 2.37 11.71 22.35
C TYR A 84 2.86 12.73 23.41
N GLU A 85 2.51 14.01 23.27
CA GLU A 85 2.90 15.07 24.21
C GLU A 85 2.34 14.81 25.63
N ARG A 86 1.09 14.34 25.73
CA ARG A 86 0.49 13.95 27.02
C ARG A 86 1.24 12.79 27.69
N LEU A 87 1.64 11.78 26.91
CA LEU A 87 2.38 10.62 27.44
C LEU A 87 3.78 11.04 27.92
N LYS A 88 4.48 11.85 27.13
CA LYS A 88 5.80 12.39 27.48
C LYS A 88 5.76 13.26 28.74
N ALA A 89 4.73 14.10 28.89
CA ALA A 89 4.55 14.92 30.09
C ALA A 89 4.29 14.08 31.35
N LYS A 90 3.54 12.97 31.23
CA LYS A 90 3.30 12.03 32.34
C LYS A 90 4.57 11.28 32.73
N GLU A 91 5.39 10.87 31.77
CA GLU A 91 6.69 10.24 32.02
C GLU A 91 7.62 11.19 32.78
N ALA A 92 7.72 12.45 32.34
CA ALA A 92 8.53 13.46 33.02
C ALA A 92 8.04 13.83 34.42
N ALA A 93 6.74 13.68 34.70
CA ALA A 93 6.14 13.94 36.01
C ALA A 93 6.21 12.74 36.99
N GLN A 94 6.66 11.57 36.52
CA GLN A 94 6.89 10.37 37.34
C GLN A 94 8.37 10.18 37.74
N VAL A 95 9.24 11.12 37.36
CA VAL A 95 10.67 11.19 37.74
C VAL A 95 10.89 12.22 38.85
#